data_AF-A0A109KMQ2-F1
#
_entry.id   AF-A0A109KMQ2-F1
#
_cell.length_a   1.000
_cell.length_b   1.000
_cell.length_c   1.000
_cell.angle_alpha   90.00
_cell.angle_beta   90.00
_cell.angle_gamma   90.00
#
_symmetry.space_group_name_H-M   'P 1'
#
loop_
_entity.id
_entity.type
_entity.pdbx_description
1 polymer ?
#
loop_
_entity_poly.entity_id
_entity_poly.type
_entity_poly.pdbx_seq_one_letter_code
_entity_poly.pdbx_strand_id
1 'polypeptide(L)'
;MLRKSQIITLPALIASVLLLTGCPPPAEFTQWRRTSTSVDGVKAAMAECGDPVGGSLTQLPINEQVLQFQCMQRLGFKRKDGFEFCEVMKDTPACVEAKKGRPLNVSELEALPFKDDDGFYPIKPDSGRSEGMQVTWRKVGASPHFSVQLANDKEAPPVMYACGYPKPLGSNLKIASIGHTAKAQRCMIDHGFEPKNKMILVCRPYPSVTGCKSR
;
A
#
# COMPACT_ATOMS: atom_id res chain seq x y z
N MET A 1 4.22 -50.46 52.78
CA MET A 1 4.36 -49.00 52.63
C MET A 1 5.70 -48.71 51.99
N LEU A 2 5.75 -48.31 50.72
CA LEU A 2 6.85 -47.54 50.13
C LEU A 2 6.29 -46.87 48.85
N ARG A 3 6.13 -45.56 48.90
CA ARG A 3 5.45 -44.73 47.89
C ARG A 3 6.47 -44.37 46.79
N LYS A 4 6.30 -44.89 45.57
CA LYS A 4 7.08 -44.45 44.40
C LYS A 4 6.51 -43.12 43.89
N SER A 5 7.20 -42.02 44.18
CA SER A 5 6.96 -40.75 43.49
C SER A 5 7.79 -40.73 42.21
N GLN A 6 7.14 -40.87 41.05
CA GLN A 6 7.76 -40.56 39.77
C GLN A 6 7.71 -39.05 39.56
N ILE A 7 8.87 -38.40 39.61
CA ILE A 7 9.06 -37.03 39.17
C ILE A 7 9.07 -37.08 37.64
N ILE A 8 7.94 -36.75 37.01
CA ILE A 8 7.87 -36.53 35.57
C ILE A 8 8.55 -35.19 35.30
N THR A 9 9.70 -35.27 34.66
CA THR A 9 10.47 -34.17 34.09
C THR A 9 9.61 -33.38 33.10
N LEU A 10 9.22 -32.15 33.46
CA LEU A 10 8.72 -31.12 32.55
C LEU A 10 9.88 -30.19 32.08
N PRO A 11 10.68 -30.55 31.06
CA PRO A 11 11.44 -29.53 30.32
C PRO A 11 10.94 -29.37 28.87
N ALA A 12 10.04 -30.24 28.40
CA ALA A 12 9.70 -30.31 26.98
C ALA A 12 8.71 -29.23 26.50
N LEU A 13 7.97 -28.56 27.39
CA LEU A 13 6.92 -27.62 26.98
C LEU A 13 7.37 -26.17 26.79
N ILE A 14 8.60 -25.81 27.18
CA ILE A 14 9.11 -24.42 27.03
C ILE A 14 9.81 -24.21 25.68
N ALA A 15 10.33 -25.27 25.04
CA ALA A 15 11.00 -25.15 23.74
C ALA A 15 10.03 -24.94 22.56
N SER A 16 8.77 -25.36 22.67
CA SER A 16 7.79 -25.26 21.57
C SER A 16 7.16 -23.88 21.41
N VAL A 17 7.32 -22.96 22.37
CA VAL A 17 6.72 -21.62 22.31
C VAL A 17 7.56 -20.64 21.47
N LEU A 18 8.86 -20.89 21.32
CA LEU A 18 9.78 -20.00 20.58
C LEU A 18 9.74 -20.16 19.05
N LEU A 19 9.09 -21.20 18.52
CA LEU A 19 8.96 -21.43 17.07
C LEU A 19 7.70 -20.79 16.45
N LEU A 20 6.78 -20.28 17.28
CA LEU A 20 5.50 -19.69 16.82
C LEU A 20 5.54 -18.18 16.62
N THR A 21 6.62 -17.51 17.02
CA THR A 21 6.89 -16.12 16.62
C THR A 21 7.87 -16.16 15.46
N GLY A 22 7.37 -16.17 14.22
CA GLY A 22 8.23 -16.02 13.04
C GLY A 22 9.15 -14.81 13.24
N CYS A 23 10.45 -14.98 12.99
CA CYS A 23 11.41 -13.88 13.10
C CYS A 23 10.87 -12.67 12.31
N PRO A 24 10.92 -11.45 12.88
CA PRO A 24 10.50 -10.28 12.15
C PRO A 24 11.30 -10.21 10.83
N PRO A 25 10.68 -9.75 9.73
CA PRO A 25 11.40 -9.58 8.48
C PRO A 25 12.64 -8.72 8.73
N PRO A 26 13.80 -9.07 8.14
CA PRO A 26 15.00 -8.27 8.34
C PRO A 26 14.75 -6.84 7.89
N ALA A 27 15.31 -5.86 8.63
CA ALA A 27 15.13 -4.45 8.29
C ALA A 27 15.56 -4.15 6.85
N GLU A 28 14.85 -3.28 6.14
CA GLU A 28 15.05 -3.05 4.70
C GLU A 28 16.49 -2.69 4.31
N PHE A 29 17.20 -1.89 5.13
CA PHE A 29 18.60 -1.56 4.89
C PHE A 29 19.54 -2.77 4.88
N THR A 30 19.15 -3.89 5.51
CA THR A 30 19.95 -5.12 5.50
C THR A 30 19.84 -5.89 4.20
N GLN A 31 18.87 -5.55 3.34
CA GLN A 31 18.57 -6.27 2.10
C GLN A 31 19.31 -5.70 0.88
N TRP A 32 19.92 -4.52 1.01
CA TRP A 32 20.70 -3.92 -0.05
C TRP A 32 22.18 -4.29 0.07
N ARG A 33 22.86 -4.41 -1.07
CA ARG A 33 24.31 -4.61 -1.16
C ARG A 33 24.90 -3.81 -2.31
N ARG A 34 26.11 -3.31 -2.08
CA ARG A 34 27.03 -2.74 -3.08
C ARG A 34 28.44 -3.01 -2.58
N THR A 35 29.38 -3.30 -3.48
CA THR A 35 30.78 -3.59 -3.11
C THR A 35 31.34 -2.47 -2.23
N SER A 36 32.06 -2.85 -1.17
CA SER A 36 32.73 -1.93 -0.24
C SER A 36 31.83 -0.90 0.45
N THR A 37 30.52 -1.16 0.60
CA THR A 37 29.59 -0.25 1.29
C THR A 37 29.25 -0.75 2.70
N SER A 38 29.39 0.11 3.71
CA SER A 38 29.00 -0.17 5.09
C SER A 38 27.48 -0.09 5.29
N VAL A 39 26.98 -0.56 6.43
CA VAL A 39 25.55 -0.41 6.81
C VAL A 39 25.13 1.06 6.81
N ASP A 40 25.97 1.95 7.34
CA ASP A 40 25.67 3.38 7.35
C ASP A 40 25.67 3.97 5.94
N GLY A 41 26.52 3.46 5.05
CA GLY A 41 26.49 3.82 3.64
C GLY A 41 25.20 3.39 2.93
N VAL A 42 24.63 2.22 3.27
CA VAL A 42 23.31 1.82 2.75
C VAL A 42 22.22 2.76 3.28
N LYS A 43 22.22 3.03 4.59
CA LYS A 43 21.24 3.91 5.23
C LYS A 43 21.27 5.33 4.65
N ALA A 44 22.46 5.87 4.41
CA ALA A 44 22.64 7.17 3.78
C ALA A 44 22.07 7.19 2.35
N ALA A 45 22.33 6.15 1.55
CA ALA A 45 21.78 6.03 0.21
C ALA A 45 20.24 5.88 0.20
N MET A 46 19.68 5.12 1.13
CA MET A 46 18.22 5.02 1.30
C MET A 46 17.61 6.39 1.62
N ALA A 47 18.21 7.13 2.56
CA ALA A 47 17.78 8.47 2.91
C ALA A 47 17.88 9.45 1.72
N GLU A 48 18.96 9.37 0.93
CA GLU A 48 19.13 10.13 -0.31
C GLU A 48 18.02 9.82 -1.33
N CYS A 49 17.62 8.55 -1.41
CA CYS A 49 16.52 8.11 -2.27
C CYS A 49 15.13 8.43 -1.71
N GLY A 50 15.03 9.07 -0.54
CA GLY A 50 13.78 9.47 0.08
C GLY A 50 13.11 8.38 0.92
N ASP A 51 13.81 7.29 1.24
CA ASP A 51 13.36 6.24 2.17
C ASP A 51 13.89 6.56 3.59
N PRO A 52 13.04 7.03 4.52
CA PRO A 52 13.47 7.31 5.88
C PRO A 52 13.85 6.00 6.58
N VAL A 53 15.13 5.83 6.88
CA VAL A 53 15.67 4.67 7.61
C VAL A 53 14.90 4.48 8.93
N GLY A 54 14.00 3.51 8.98
CA GLY A 54 13.16 3.21 10.15
C GLY A 54 11.68 3.60 10.03
N GLY A 55 11.26 4.20 8.92
CA GLY A 55 9.84 4.38 8.56
C GLY A 55 9.25 3.13 7.92
N SER A 56 7.92 2.98 8.00
CA SER A 56 7.22 1.91 7.28
C SER A 56 6.97 2.33 5.84
N LEU A 57 7.58 1.64 4.87
CA LEU A 57 7.32 1.82 3.43
C LEU A 57 5.83 1.70 3.07
N THR A 58 5.04 1.00 3.89
CA THR A 58 3.59 0.81 3.71
C THR A 58 2.76 2.09 3.82
N GLN A 59 3.37 3.24 4.14
CA GLN A 59 2.68 4.53 4.19
C GLN A 59 2.85 5.38 2.93
N LEU A 60 3.71 4.93 2.01
CA LEU A 60 3.97 5.63 0.76
C LEU A 60 3.10 5.04 -0.36
N PRO A 61 2.61 5.88 -1.30
CA PRO A 61 2.01 5.39 -2.54
C PRO A 61 2.95 4.40 -3.22
N ILE A 62 2.40 3.34 -3.83
CA ILE A 62 3.20 2.28 -4.46
C ILE A 62 4.25 2.83 -5.44
N ASN A 63 3.91 3.89 -6.19
CA ASN A 63 4.84 4.50 -7.13
C ASN A 63 6.04 5.18 -6.47
N GLU A 64 5.87 5.76 -5.28
CA GLU A 64 6.99 6.34 -4.52
C GLU A 64 7.94 5.24 -4.04
N GLN A 65 7.40 4.08 -3.61
CA GLN A 65 8.22 2.92 -3.25
C GLN A 65 9.02 2.39 -4.45
N VAL A 66 8.42 2.36 -5.65
CA VAL A 66 9.14 2.02 -6.89
C VAL A 66 10.26 3.02 -7.19
N LEU A 67 9.98 4.33 -7.05
CA LEU A 67 10.98 5.37 -7.32
C LEU A 67 12.17 5.29 -6.37
N GLN A 68 11.93 5.04 -5.08
CA GLN A 68 12.97 4.77 -4.08
C GLN A 68 13.80 3.54 -4.45
N PHE A 69 13.14 2.45 -4.82
CA PHE A 69 13.79 1.22 -5.25
C PHE A 69 14.70 1.43 -6.48
N GLN A 70 14.18 2.09 -7.51
CA GLN A 70 14.94 2.41 -8.73
C GLN A 70 16.09 3.40 -8.44
N CYS A 71 15.93 4.32 -7.48
CA CYS A 71 16.99 5.20 -7.05
C CYS A 71 18.17 4.41 -6.45
N MET A 72 17.88 3.46 -5.55
CA MET A 72 18.92 2.59 -4.99
C MET A 72 19.65 1.81 -6.09
N GLN A 73 18.94 1.32 -7.10
CA GLN A 73 19.55 0.67 -8.26
C GLN A 73 20.44 1.61 -9.07
N ARG A 74 20.03 2.86 -9.29
CA ARG A 74 20.85 3.90 -9.96
C ARG A 74 22.12 4.23 -9.17
N LEU A 75 22.07 4.18 -7.85
CA LEU A 75 23.25 4.30 -6.98
C LEU A 75 24.15 3.04 -6.98
N GLY A 76 23.81 2.02 -7.79
CA GLY A 76 24.59 0.80 -7.94
C GLY A 76 24.35 -0.25 -6.85
N PHE A 77 23.31 -0.08 -6.02
CA PHE A 77 22.90 -1.11 -5.08
C PHE A 77 22.08 -2.18 -5.78
N LYS A 78 22.20 -3.42 -5.28
CA LYS A 78 21.38 -4.56 -5.68
C LYS A 78 20.74 -5.16 -4.44
N ARG A 79 19.55 -5.74 -4.63
CA ARG A 79 18.93 -6.54 -3.59
C ARG A 79 19.69 -7.85 -3.38
N LYS A 80 19.76 -8.31 -2.12
CA LYS A 80 20.35 -9.60 -1.73
C LYS A 80 19.44 -10.76 -2.07
N ASP A 81 18.14 -10.57 -1.90
CA ASP A 81 17.07 -11.52 -2.20
C ASP A 81 16.72 -11.63 -3.69
N GLY A 82 17.35 -10.81 -4.55
CA GLY A 82 17.06 -10.78 -5.98
C GLY A 82 15.69 -10.18 -6.34
N PHE A 83 15.02 -9.53 -5.38
CA PHE A 83 13.75 -8.87 -5.64
C PHE A 83 13.91 -7.73 -6.65
N GLU A 84 13.02 -7.69 -7.63
CA GLU A 84 12.94 -6.64 -8.66
C GLU A 84 11.53 -6.06 -8.66
N PHE A 85 11.38 -4.82 -8.18
CA PHE A 85 10.05 -4.23 -7.93
C PHE A 85 9.20 -4.16 -9.20
N CYS A 86 9.81 -3.81 -10.34
CA CYS A 86 9.11 -3.70 -11.61
C CYS A 86 8.74 -5.03 -12.27
N GLU A 87 9.23 -6.18 -11.77
CA GLU A 87 8.71 -7.47 -12.20
C GLU A 87 7.36 -7.81 -11.54
N VAL A 88 7.09 -7.26 -10.35
CA VAL A 88 5.83 -7.46 -9.63
C VAL A 88 4.82 -6.35 -9.95
N MET A 89 5.30 -5.12 -10.08
CA MET A 89 4.46 -3.92 -10.22
C MET A 89 4.63 -3.25 -11.58
N LYS A 90 4.56 -4.06 -12.66
CA LYS A 90 4.84 -3.68 -14.06
C LYS A 90 4.10 -2.43 -14.52
N ASP A 91 2.87 -2.24 -14.06
CA ASP A 91 1.97 -1.18 -14.52
C ASP A 91 2.03 0.11 -13.67
N THR A 92 2.90 0.15 -12.66
CA THR A 92 3.13 1.36 -11.87
C THR A 92 3.86 2.40 -12.73
N PRO A 93 3.51 3.71 -12.69
CA PRO A 93 4.05 4.72 -13.61
C PRO A 93 5.58 4.71 -13.73
N ALA A 94 6.33 4.66 -12.62
CA ALA A 94 7.80 4.63 -12.64
C ALA A 94 8.38 3.37 -13.34
N CYS A 95 7.70 2.22 -13.27
CA CYS A 95 8.12 1.02 -14.00
C CYS A 95 7.84 1.14 -15.51
N VAL A 96 6.71 1.75 -15.87
CA VAL A 96 6.35 1.99 -17.27
C VAL A 96 7.30 3.01 -17.91
N GLU A 97 7.66 4.08 -17.19
CA GLU A 97 8.67 5.06 -17.64
C GLU A 97 10.04 4.43 -17.85
N ALA A 98 10.51 3.63 -16.88
CA ALA A 98 11.78 2.92 -17.00
C ALA A 98 11.80 1.99 -18.22
N LYS A 99 10.71 1.25 -18.45
CA LYS A 99 10.58 0.37 -19.63
C LYS A 99 10.56 1.15 -20.96
N LYS A 100 9.95 2.32 -20.98
CA LYS A 100 9.86 3.17 -22.20
C LYS A 100 11.11 4.00 -22.45
N GLY A 101 11.94 4.21 -21.43
CA GLY A 101 13.11 5.10 -21.52
C GLY A 101 12.75 6.58 -21.64
N ARG A 102 11.51 6.97 -21.30
CA ARG A 102 11.05 8.36 -21.30
C ARG A 102 9.90 8.58 -20.30
N PRO A 103 9.68 9.83 -19.85
CA PRO A 103 8.51 10.18 -19.06
C PRO A 103 7.19 9.88 -19.79
N LEU A 104 6.14 9.58 -19.02
CA LEU A 104 4.79 9.43 -19.53
C LEU A 104 4.20 10.80 -19.83
N ASN A 105 3.44 10.90 -20.93
CA ASN A 105 2.55 12.04 -21.09
C ASN A 105 1.29 11.87 -20.22
N VAL A 106 0.51 12.94 -20.06
CA VAL A 106 -0.68 12.93 -19.17
C VAL A 106 -1.68 11.84 -19.54
N SER A 107 -1.95 11.63 -20.83
CA SER A 107 -2.90 10.59 -21.27
C SER A 107 -2.39 9.18 -20.98
N GLU A 108 -1.09 8.94 -21.13
CA GLU A 108 -0.48 7.65 -20.81
C GLU A 108 -0.51 7.40 -19.30
N LEU A 109 -0.19 8.42 -18.50
CA LEU A 109 -0.25 8.34 -17.04
C LEU A 109 -1.68 8.06 -16.55
N GLU A 110 -2.66 8.78 -17.06
CA GLU A 110 -4.07 8.63 -16.67
C GLU A 110 -4.67 7.26 -17.02
N ALA A 111 -4.09 6.55 -17.99
CA ALA A 111 -4.53 5.22 -18.41
C ALA A 111 -4.03 4.09 -17.51
N LEU A 112 -2.98 4.33 -16.70
CA LEU A 112 -2.42 3.32 -15.80
C LEU A 112 -3.31 3.05 -14.59
N PRO A 113 -3.29 1.84 -14.02
CA PRO A 113 -4.12 1.50 -12.85
C PRO A 113 -3.64 2.25 -11.60
N PHE A 114 -4.58 2.71 -10.77
CA PHE A 114 -4.29 3.26 -9.45
C PHE A 114 -4.63 2.26 -8.35
N LYS A 115 -3.59 1.80 -7.65
CA LYS A 115 -3.64 0.64 -6.75
C LYS A 115 -3.66 1.01 -5.26
N ASP A 116 -3.79 2.29 -4.91
CA ASP A 116 -3.74 2.78 -3.53
C ASP A 116 -5.14 3.19 -2.98
N ASP A 117 -6.22 2.86 -3.70
CA ASP A 117 -7.62 3.05 -3.26
C ASP A 117 -8.40 1.73 -3.30
N ASP A 118 -8.60 1.13 -2.13
CA ASP A 118 -9.32 -0.13 -1.94
C ASP A 118 -10.77 -0.09 -2.44
N GLY A 119 -11.39 1.09 -2.54
CA GLY A 119 -12.75 1.25 -3.08
C GLY A 119 -12.88 0.80 -4.55
N PHE A 120 -11.75 0.75 -5.28
CA PHE A 120 -11.67 0.25 -6.65
C PHE A 120 -11.07 -1.15 -6.76
N TYR A 121 -10.76 -1.83 -5.65
CA TYR A 121 -10.21 -3.18 -5.74
C TYR A 121 -11.31 -4.23 -5.94
N PRO A 122 -11.16 -5.13 -6.93
CA PRO A 122 -12.05 -6.28 -7.06
C PRO A 122 -12.03 -7.15 -5.80
N ILE A 123 -13.21 -7.52 -5.30
CA ILE A 123 -13.33 -8.55 -4.28
C ILE A 123 -13.26 -9.91 -4.98
N LYS A 124 -12.25 -10.70 -4.64
CA LYS A 124 -12.14 -12.07 -5.16
C LYS A 124 -13.21 -12.96 -4.50
N PRO A 125 -13.83 -13.89 -5.26
CA PRO A 125 -14.65 -14.94 -4.67
C PRO A 125 -13.88 -15.65 -3.56
N ASP A 126 -14.60 -16.02 -2.49
CA ASP A 126 -14.07 -16.78 -1.34
C ASP A 126 -12.93 -16.11 -0.56
N SER A 127 -12.66 -14.83 -0.81
CA SER A 127 -11.63 -14.07 -0.06
C SER A 127 -12.04 -13.71 1.37
N GLY A 128 -13.31 -13.94 1.73
CA GLY A 128 -13.88 -13.48 3.00
C GLY A 128 -14.03 -11.95 3.10
N ARG A 129 -13.70 -11.19 2.04
CA ARG A 129 -13.93 -9.74 1.99
C ARG A 129 -15.39 -9.44 1.64
N SER A 130 -15.93 -8.39 2.23
CA SER A 130 -17.27 -7.88 1.95
C SER A 130 -17.20 -6.46 1.39
N GLU A 131 -18.30 -6.02 0.79
CA GLU A 131 -18.44 -4.65 0.26
C GLU A 131 -18.11 -3.57 1.29
N GLY A 132 -18.56 -3.74 2.54
CA GLY A 132 -18.30 -2.81 3.63
C GLY A 132 -16.80 -2.59 3.92
N MET A 133 -15.94 -3.57 3.60
CA MET A 133 -14.48 -3.44 3.73
C MET A 133 -13.85 -2.55 2.65
N GLN A 134 -14.58 -2.27 1.56
CA GLN A 134 -14.15 -1.37 0.49
C GLN A 134 -14.65 0.06 0.67
N VAL A 135 -15.32 0.37 1.78
CA VAL A 135 -15.71 1.75 2.10
C VAL A 135 -14.49 2.53 2.58
N THR A 136 -13.89 3.29 1.66
CA THR A 136 -12.63 4.02 1.88
C THR A 136 -12.81 5.49 2.24
N TRP A 137 -14.05 5.96 2.42
CA TRP A 137 -14.39 7.36 2.67
C TRP A 137 -15.17 7.55 3.98
N ARG A 138 -15.02 8.73 4.57
CA ARG A 138 -15.85 9.19 5.68
C ARG A 138 -16.25 10.65 5.58
N LYS A 139 -17.36 11.05 6.19
CA LYS A 139 -17.72 12.47 6.31
C LYS A 139 -16.60 13.25 6.99
N VAL A 140 -16.32 14.44 6.49
CA VAL A 140 -15.32 15.34 7.09
C VAL A 140 -15.64 15.58 8.56
N GLY A 141 -14.62 15.41 9.41
CA GLY A 141 -14.74 15.58 10.87
C GLY A 141 -15.47 14.46 11.61
N ALA A 142 -15.93 13.39 10.93
CA ALA A 142 -16.57 12.26 11.59
C ALA A 142 -15.61 11.56 12.57
N SER A 143 -16.09 11.25 13.77
CA SER A 143 -15.30 10.57 14.79
C SER A 143 -14.81 9.19 14.30
N PRO A 144 -13.56 8.80 14.61
CA PRO A 144 -13.08 7.44 14.34
C PRO A 144 -13.65 6.42 15.34
N HIS A 145 -14.52 6.81 16.28
CA HIS A 145 -15.14 5.85 17.19
C HIS A 145 -16.01 4.85 16.44
N PHE A 146 -15.96 3.58 16.84
CA PHE A 146 -16.59 2.46 16.11
C PHE A 146 -18.08 2.70 15.78
N SER A 147 -18.87 3.19 16.73
CA SER A 147 -20.30 3.48 16.51
C SER A 147 -20.54 4.50 15.39
N VAL A 148 -19.67 5.51 15.27
CA VAL A 148 -19.73 6.53 14.20
C VAL A 148 -19.20 5.97 12.88
N GLN A 149 -18.18 5.10 12.93
CA GLN A 149 -17.72 4.39 11.72
C GLN A 149 -18.84 3.57 11.10
N LEU A 150 -19.65 2.85 11.88
CA LEU A 150 -20.77 2.06 11.35
C LEU A 150 -21.84 2.92 10.67
N ALA A 151 -22.14 4.10 11.23
CA ALA A 151 -23.07 5.03 10.60
C ALA A 151 -22.49 5.58 9.30
N ASN A 152 -21.23 6.01 9.33
CA ASN A 152 -20.50 6.51 8.17
C ASN A 152 -20.41 5.48 7.03
N ASP A 153 -20.16 4.22 7.37
CA ASP A 153 -20.03 3.14 6.39
C ASP A 153 -21.35 2.80 5.67
N LYS A 154 -22.49 3.31 6.19
CA LYS A 154 -23.78 3.28 5.49
C LYS A 154 -24.04 4.52 4.64
N GLU A 155 -23.46 5.67 5.01
CA GLU A 155 -23.67 6.95 4.33
C GLU A 155 -22.74 7.17 3.13
N ALA A 156 -21.51 6.66 3.19
CA ALA A 156 -20.53 6.84 2.12
C ALA A 156 -20.86 6.10 0.80
N PRO A 157 -21.34 4.82 0.81
CA PRO A 157 -21.51 4.07 -0.43
C PRO A 157 -22.41 4.72 -1.49
N PRO A 158 -23.59 5.29 -1.16
CA PRO A 158 -24.41 6.00 -2.14
C PRO A 158 -23.66 7.11 -2.88
N VAL A 159 -22.82 7.87 -2.16
CA VAL A 159 -21.99 8.94 -2.74
C VAL A 159 -20.84 8.37 -3.55
N MET A 160 -20.19 7.31 -3.06
CA MET A 160 -19.15 6.59 -3.82
C MET A 160 -19.69 6.12 -5.18
N TYR A 161 -20.87 5.49 -5.23
CA TYR A 161 -21.45 5.07 -6.51
C TYR A 161 -21.77 6.26 -7.42
N ALA A 162 -22.30 7.36 -6.87
CA ALA A 162 -22.57 8.57 -7.63
C ALA A 162 -21.28 9.20 -8.20
N CYS A 163 -20.17 9.08 -7.48
CA CYS A 163 -18.85 9.53 -7.90
C CYS A 163 -18.11 8.54 -8.83
N GLY A 164 -18.74 7.42 -9.21
CA GLY A 164 -18.18 6.49 -10.20
C GLY A 164 -17.37 5.33 -9.61
N TYR A 165 -17.50 5.04 -8.31
CA TYR A 165 -17.03 3.78 -7.74
C TYR A 165 -17.90 2.60 -8.21
N PRO A 166 -17.38 1.35 -8.19
CA PRO A 166 -18.15 0.17 -8.57
C PRO A 166 -19.40 -0.01 -7.70
N LYS A 167 -20.50 -0.50 -8.28
CA LYS A 167 -21.75 -0.79 -7.55
C LYS A 167 -22.19 -2.24 -7.79
N PRO A 168 -22.11 -3.13 -6.79
CA PRO A 168 -21.57 -2.91 -5.45
C PRO A 168 -20.04 -2.68 -5.44
N LEU A 169 -19.47 -2.13 -4.36
CA LEU A 169 -18.01 -1.98 -4.24
C LEU A 169 -17.34 -3.34 -4.37
N GLY A 170 -16.24 -3.38 -5.12
CA GLY A 170 -15.51 -4.61 -5.43
C GLY A 170 -16.13 -5.51 -6.50
N SER A 171 -17.25 -5.12 -7.13
CA SER A 171 -17.84 -5.84 -8.27
C SER A 171 -17.11 -5.68 -9.60
N ASN A 172 -16.18 -4.73 -9.69
CA ASN A 172 -15.41 -4.48 -10.89
C ASN A 172 -14.44 -5.62 -11.17
N LEU A 173 -14.18 -5.89 -12.46
CA LEU A 173 -13.23 -6.92 -12.89
C LEU A 173 -11.78 -6.43 -12.94
N LYS A 174 -11.59 -5.10 -13.00
CA LYS A 174 -10.28 -4.46 -13.14
C LYS A 174 -10.20 -3.21 -12.28
N ILE A 175 -9.02 -2.95 -11.75
CA ILE A 175 -8.70 -1.75 -10.97
C ILE A 175 -8.89 -0.50 -11.84
N ALA A 176 -9.44 0.55 -11.27
CA ALA A 176 -9.66 1.81 -11.96
C ALA A 176 -8.33 2.49 -12.37
N SER A 177 -8.38 3.27 -13.44
CA SER A 177 -7.22 4.04 -13.88
C SER A 177 -6.97 5.27 -12.99
N ILE A 178 -5.75 5.82 -13.06
CA ILE A 178 -5.36 7.06 -12.36
C ILE A 178 -6.32 8.20 -12.71
N GLY A 179 -6.64 8.37 -14.00
CA GLY A 179 -7.56 9.43 -14.46
C GLY A 179 -8.99 9.25 -13.93
N HIS A 180 -9.51 8.03 -13.91
CA HIS A 180 -10.84 7.74 -13.35
C HIS A 180 -10.88 7.97 -11.85
N THR A 181 -9.87 7.46 -11.15
CA THR A 181 -9.75 7.60 -9.70
C THR A 181 -9.64 9.07 -9.31
N ALA A 182 -8.87 9.89 -10.02
CA ALA A 182 -8.76 11.32 -9.76
C ALA A 182 -10.12 12.03 -9.78
N LYS A 183 -10.96 11.73 -10.78
CA LYS A 183 -12.31 12.29 -10.88
C LYS A 183 -13.20 11.82 -9.72
N ALA A 184 -13.16 10.54 -9.40
CA ALA A 184 -13.99 9.96 -8.35
C ALA A 184 -13.60 10.48 -6.95
N GLN A 185 -12.30 10.55 -6.64
CA GLN A 185 -11.82 11.07 -5.36
C GLN A 185 -12.11 12.57 -5.22
N ARG A 186 -11.95 13.37 -6.29
CA ARG A 186 -12.34 14.78 -6.29
C ARG A 186 -13.84 14.95 -6.02
N CYS A 187 -14.68 14.15 -6.68
CA CYS A 187 -16.12 14.15 -6.44
C CYS A 187 -16.48 13.86 -4.97
N MET A 188 -15.84 12.87 -4.34
CA MET A 188 -16.06 12.58 -2.91
C MET A 188 -15.69 13.77 -2.01
N ILE A 189 -14.57 14.42 -2.29
CA ILE A 189 -14.13 15.64 -1.58
C ILE A 189 -15.16 16.76 -1.75
N ASP A 190 -15.63 16.99 -2.98
CA ASP A 190 -16.64 18.02 -3.28
C ASP A 190 -17.99 17.73 -2.58
N HIS A 191 -18.27 16.47 -2.27
CA HIS A 191 -19.41 16.03 -1.46
C HIS A 191 -19.17 16.04 0.06
N GLY A 192 -18.04 16.59 0.54
CA GLY A 192 -17.75 16.72 1.97
C GLY A 192 -17.27 15.43 2.63
N PHE A 193 -16.61 14.56 1.88
CA PHE A 193 -15.95 13.37 2.40
C PHE A 193 -14.43 13.51 2.40
N GLU A 194 -13.79 12.83 3.33
CA GLU A 194 -12.34 12.68 3.45
C GLU A 194 -11.94 11.20 3.45
N PRO A 195 -10.69 10.87 3.09
CA PRO A 195 -10.15 9.53 3.19
C PRO A 195 -10.37 8.90 4.57
N LYS A 196 -10.87 7.67 4.59
CA LYS A 196 -10.88 6.81 5.77
C LYS A 196 -9.51 6.14 5.90
N ASN A 197 -8.99 6.05 7.12
CA ASN A 197 -7.73 5.37 7.43
C ASN A 197 -6.54 5.93 6.62
N LYS A 198 -5.83 5.07 5.88
CA LYS A 198 -4.59 5.37 5.16
C LYS A 198 -4.78 5.44 3.64
N MET A 199 -6.01 5.61 3.14
CA MET A 199 -6.25 5.73 1.69
C MET A 199 -5.47 6.91 1.13
N ILE A 200 -4.74 6.68 0.03
CA ILE A 200 -3.95 7.70 -0.63
C ILE A 200 -4.82 8.47 -1.62
N LEU A 201 -4.76 9.80 -1.55
CA LEU A 201 -5.33 10.66 -2.57
C LEU A 201 -4.44 10.67 -3.81
N VAL A 202 -4.96 10.22 -4.95
CA VAL A 202 -4.25 10.10 -6.25
C VAL A 202 -3.62 11.41 -6.72
N CYS A 203 -4.20 12.56 -6.35
CA CYS A 203 -3.69 13.87 -6.69
C CYS A 203 -2.43 14.27 -5.94
N ARG A 204 -2.07 13.56 -4.86
CA ARG A 204 -0.81 13.79 -4.13
C ARG A 204 0.40 13.32 -4.96
N PRO A 205 0.47 12.04 -5.41
CA PRO A 205 1.57 11.59 -6.27
C PRO A 205 1.43 12.06 -7.73
N TYR A 206 0.23 12.40 -8.20
CA TYR A 206 -0.02 12.76 -9.60
C TYR A 206 -0.78 14.09 -9.77
N PRO A 207 -0.22 15.24 -9.36
CA PRO A 207 -0.92 16.52 -9.40
C PRO A 207 -1.25 17.02 -10.82
N SER A 208 -0.55 16.51 -11.84
CA SER A 208 -0.69 16.94 -13.23
C SER A 208 -1.88 16.33 -13.97
N VAL A 209 -2.50 15.26 -13.42
CA VAL A 209 -3.63 14.60 -14.08
C VAL A 209 -4.88 15.50 -14.06
N THR A 210 -5.68 15.39 -15.11
CA THR A 210 -6.81 16.27 -15.42
C THR A 210 -7.81 16.36 -14.26
N GLY A 211 -8.12 15.22 -13.61
CA GLY A 211 -9.07 15.18 -12.50
C GLY A 211 -8.60 15.88 -11.22
N CYS A 212 -7.32 16.25 -11.12
CA CYS A 212 -6.74 16.89 -9.94
C CYS A 212 -6.72 18.42 -9.99
N LYS A 213 -6.85 19.00 -11.18
CA LYS A 213 -6.93 20.45 -11.36
C LYS A 213 -8.15 20.98 -10.59
N SER A 214 -7.93 21.95 -9.71
CA SER A 214 -9.03 22.69 -9.09
C SER A 214 -9.84 23.39 -10.18
N ARG A 215 -11.16 23.38 -10.07
CA ARG A 215 -11.99 24.37 -10.74
C ARG A 215 -11.86 25.71 -10.03
#